data_AF-A0A3S9E6H0-F1
#
_entry.id   AF-A0A3S9E6H0-F1
#
_cell.length_a   1.000
_cell.length_b   1.000
_cell.length_c   1.000
_cell.angle_alpha   90.00
_cell.angle_beta   90.00
_cell.angle_gamma   90.00
#
_symmetry.space_group_name_H-M   'P 1'
#
loop_
_entity.id
_entity.type
_entity.pdbx_description
1 polymer ?
#
loop_
_entity_poly.entity_id
_entity_poly.type
_entity_poly.pdbx_seq_one_letter_code
_entity_poly.pdbx_strand_id
1 'polypeptide(L)'
;MKIDLFVWSVVLVCAGLFILCDGLSAHWGKTGNGRSLAYVMLLSPLSYSVFAFINTKLNLAVTGALVNTIVVAGAAVVGTFVFGEELSSTQYLGIALALVSVTLLNLT
;
A
#
# COMPACT_ATOMS: atom_id res chain seq x y z
N MET A 1 20.16 -7.20 2.04
CA MET A 1 20.31 -6.11 3.06
C MET A 1 19.32 -6.34 4.21
N LYS A 2 19.76 -6.49 5.48
CA LYS A 2 18.83 -6.75 6.60
C LYS A 2 18.09 -5.46 6.99
N ILE A 3 16.78 -5.43 6.80
CA ILE A 3 15.92 -4.31 7.23
C ILE A 3 15.73 -4.40 8.75
N ASP A 4 16.02 -3.31 9.44
CA ASP A 4 15.80 -3.19 10.89
C ASP A 4 14.30 -3.29 11.22
N LEU A 5 13.97 -3.86 12.39
CA LEU A 5 12.62 -3.91 12.93
C LEU A 5 11.96 -2.52 12.97
N PHE A 6 12.74 -1.47 13.27
CA PHE A 6 12.26 -0.09 13.23
C PHE A 6 11.87 0.35 11.82
N VAL A 7 12.67 0.02 10.80
CA VAL A 7 12.34 0.39 9.42
C VAL A 7 11.11 -0.38 8.94
N TRP A 8 10.97 -1.65 9.34
CA TRP A 8 9.79 -2.45 9.07
C TRP A 8 8.50 -1.86 9.64
N SER A 9 8.52 -1.37 10.89
CA SER A 9 7.33 -0.75 11.48
C SER A 9 6.93 0.52 10.71
N VAL A 10 7.90 1.31 10.27
CA VAL A 10 7.65 2.50 9.44
C VAL A 10 7.11 2.13 8.06
N VAL A 11 7.62 1.06 7.43
CA VAL A 11 7.08 0.52 6.16
C VAL A 11 5.62 0.11 6.30
N LEU A 12 5.26 -0.60 7.37
CA LEU A 12 3.88 -1.02 7.62
C LEU A 12 2.95 0.18 7.86
N VAL A 13 3.40 1.19 8.61
CA VAL A 13 2.66 2.44 8.80
C VAL A 13 2.45 3.15 7.47
N CYS A 14 3.52 3.27 6.65
CA CYS A 14 3.45 3.90 5.33
C CYS A 14 2.44 3.20 4.42
N ALA A 15 2.50 1.86 4.35
CA ALA A 15 1.59 1.08 3.54
C ALA A 15 0.15 1.19 4.05
N GLY A 16 -0.06 1.16 5.37
CA GLY A 16 -1.38 1.36 5.98
C GLY A 16 -1.99 2.71 5.62
N LEU A 17 -1.20 3.79 5.64
CA LEU A 17 -1.66 5.11 5.22
C LEU A 17 -2.05 5.15 3.74
N PHE A 18 -1.28 4.51 2.87
CA PHE A 18 -1.64 4.39 1.45
C PHE A 18 -2.90 3.56 1.23
N ILE A 19 -3.05 2.41 1.89
CA ILE A 19 -4.26 1.58 1.82
C ILE A 19 -5.50 2.36 2.30
N LEU A 20 -5.36 3.17 3.35
CA LEU A 20 -6.42 4.08 3.80
C LEU A 20 -6.75 5.13 2.74
N CYS A 21 -5.75 5.72 2.10
CA CYS A 21 -5.97 6.68 1.01
C CYS A 21 -6.66 6.02 -0.20
N ASP A 22 -6.27 4.81 -0.58
CA ASP A 22 -6.89 4.04 -1.66
C ASP A 22 -8.35 3.73 -1.32
N GLY A 23 -8.62 3.25 -0.10
CA GLY A 23 -9.96 2.96 0.37
C GLY A 23 -10.86 4.20 0.41
N LEU A 24 -10.37 5.32 0.94
CA LEU A 24 -11.12 6.58 0.96
C LEU A 24 -11.35 7.14 -0.45
N SER A 25 -10.37 7.01 -1.34
CA SER A 25 -10.50 7.42 -2.75
C SER A 25 -11.53 6.56 -3.48
N ALA A 26 -11.53 5.24 -3.26
CA ALA A 26 -12.52 4.33 -3.80
C ALA A 26 -13.92 4.64 -3.23
N HIS A 27 -14.04 4.91 -1.94
CA HIS A 27 -15.29 5.35 -1.32
C HIS A 27 -15.81 6.64 -1.96
N TRP A 28 -14.95 7.64 -2.15
CA TRP A 28 -15.32 8.87 -2.84
C TRP A 28 -15.77 8.59 -4.28
N GLY A 29 -15.02 7.77 -5.03
CA GLY A 29 -15.38 7.39 -6.40
C GLY A 29 -16.74 6.71 -6.52
N LYS A 30 -17.14 5.93 -5.50
CA LYS A 30 -18.44 5.23 -5.47
C LYS A 30 -19.61 6.09 -4.95
N THR A 31 -19.35 7.03 -4.04
CA THR A 31 -20.40 7.76 -3.32
C THR A 31 -20.50 9.24 -3.66
N GLY A 32 -19.47 9.81 -4.30
CA GLY A 32 -19.33 11.25 -4.50
C GLY A 32 -19.05 12.04 -3.22
N ASN A 33 -18.81 11.38 -2.07
CA ASN A 33 -18.64 12.06 -0.79
C ASN A 33 -17.34 12.88 -0.72
N GLY A 34 -17.45 14.21 -0.75
CA GLY A 34 -16.30 15.12 -0.68
C GLY A 34 -15.47 15.03 0.62
N ARG A 35 -16.03 14.49 1.70
CA ARG A 35 -15.27 14.30 2.96
C ARG A 35 -14.19 13.23 2.81
N SER A 36 -14.48 12.13 2.11
CA SER A 36 -13.47 11.11 1.82
C SER A 36 -12.30 11.69 1.01
N LEU A 37 -12.60 12.53 0.02
CA LEU A 37 -11.57 13.22 -0.76
C LEU A 37 -10.74 14.19 0.10
N ALA A 38 -11.38 14.95 0.98
CA ALA A 38 -10.70 15.87 1.89
C ALA A 38 -9.70 15.13 2.81
N TYR A 39 -10.10 13.98 3.36
CA TYR A 39 -9.18 13.15 4.15
C TYR A 39 -8.00 12.64 3.32
N VAL A 40 -8.22 12.20 2.08
CA VAL A 40 -7.13 11.78 1.18
C VAL A 40 -6.15 12.93 0.92
N MET A 41 -6.65 14.14 0.68
CA MET A 41 -5.80 15.31 0.44
C MET A 41 -4.90 15.66 1.63
N LEU A 42 -5.37 15.40 2.86
CA LEU A 42 -4.57 15.62 4.09
C LEU A 42 -3.62 14.46 4.38
N LEU A 43 -4.05 13.22 4.15
CA LEU A 43 -3.26 12.02 4.45
C LEU A 43 -2.19 11.76 3.39
N SER A 44 -2.42 12.10 2.12
CA SER A 44 -1.48 11.83 1.02
C SER A 44 -0.09 12.45 1.25
N PRO A 45 0.04 13.75 1.61
CA PRO A 45 1.35 14.33 1.93
C PRO A 45 2.05 13.61 3.09
N LEU A 46 1.30 13.16 4.10
CA LEU A 46 1.85 12.41 5.22
C LEU A 46 2.38 11.04 4.75
N SER A 47 1.60 10.29 3.97
CA SER A 47 2.01 9.01 3.38
C SER A 47 3.31 9.14 2.58
N TYR A 48 3.39 10.14 1.70
CA TYR A 48 4.59 10.40 0.91
C TYR A 48 5.78 10.89 1.74
N SER A 49 5.53 11.61 2.85
CA SER A 49 6.60 12.01 3.77
C SER A 49 7.20 10.80 4.49
N VAL A 50 6.37 9.85 4.93
CA VAL A 50 6.83 8.59 5.52
C VAL A 50 7.59 7.75 4.48
N PHE A 51 7.09 7.67 3.25
CA PHE A 51 7.77 7.00 2.14
C PHE A 51 9.15 7.60 1.84
N ALA A 52 9.23 8.94 1.82
CA ALA A 52 10.50 9.65 1.64
C ALA A 52 11.47 9.38 2.79
N PHE A 53 10.98 9.32 4.03
CA PHE A 53 11.81 8.95 5.18
C PHE A 53 12.37 7.53 5.06
N ILE A 54 11.58 6.55 4.63
CA ILE A 54 12.07 5.18 4.41
C ILE A 54 13.18 5.18 3.33
N ASN A 55 13.04 5.98 2.28
CA ASN A 55 14.06 6.14 1.23
C ASN A 55 15.38 6.78 1.72
N THR A 56 15.41 7.39 2.91
CA THR A 56 16.69 7.81 3.53
C THR A 56 17.47 6.64 4.11
N LYS A 57 16.82 5.46 4.27
CA LYS A 57 17.38 4.25 4.87
C LYS A 57 17.51 3.10 3.87
N LEU A 58 16.61 3.02 2.90
CA LEU A 58 16.54 2.02 1.84
C LEU A 58 16.58 2.70 0.47
N ASN A 59 16.99 1.99 -0.57
CA ASN A 59 16.92 2.54 -1.92
C ASN A 59 15.47 2.52 -2.46
N LEU A 60 15.21 3.27 -3.54
CA LEU A 60 13.89 3.40 -4.13
C LEU A 60 13.34 2.07 -4.67
N ALA A 61 14.20 1.22 -5.22
CA ALA A 61 13.78 -0.08 -5.77
C ALA A 61 13.22 -0.98 -4.67
N VAL A 62 13.91 -1.08 -3.53
CA VAL A 62 13.48 -1.88 -2.38
C VAL A 62 12.28 -1.24 -1.69
N THR A 63 12.33 0.07 -1.40
CA THR A 63 11.25 0.80 -0.72
C THR A 63 9.96 0.75 -1.54
N GLY A 64 10.05 1.07 -2.84
CA GLY A 64 8.93 1.07 -3.76
C GLY A 64 8.33 -0.31 -3.93
N ALA A 65 9.16 -1.34 -4.12
CA ALA A 65 8.68 -2.71 -4.23
C ALA A 65 7.94 -3.16 -2.95
N LEU A 66 8.55 -2.99 -1.78
CA LEU A 66 7.97 -3.38 -0.50
C LEU A 66 6.64 -2.68 -0.23
N VAL A 67 6.64 -1.34 -0.23
CA VAL A 67 5.44 -0.57 0.14
C VAL A 67 4.32 -0.82 -0.87
N ASN A 68 4.59 -0.74 -2.17
CA ASN A 68 3.53 -0.87 -3.18
C ASN A 68 2.91 -2.26 -3.20
N THR A 69 3.68 -3.32 -2.97
CA THR A 69 3.10 -4.68 -2.93
C THR A 69 2.26 -4.91 -1.68
N ILE A 70 2.65 -4.37 -0.52
CA ILE A 70 1.78 -4.37 0.66
C ILE A 70 0.50 -3.58 0.37
N VAL A 71 0.60 -2.44 -0.32
CA VAL A 71 -0.56 -1.64 -0.74
C VAL A 71 -1.46 -2.42 -1.69
N VAL A 72 -0.93 -3.09 -2.71
CA VAL A 72 -1.71 -3.92 -3.64
C VAL A 72 -2.46 -5.02 -2.89
N ALA A 73 -1.77 -5.77 -2.02
CA ALA A 73 -2.39 -6.83 -1.23
C ALA A 73 -3.44 -6.28 -0.26
N GLY A 74 -3.13 -5.19 0.44
CA GLY A 74 -4.02 -4.55 1.40
C GLY A 74 -5.26 -3.92 0.75
N ALA A 75 -5.10 -3.26 -0.39
CA ALA A 75 -6.20 -2.68 -1.15
C ALA A 75 -7.13 -3.77 -1.69
N ALA A 76 -6.59 -4.91 -2.14
CA ALA A 76 -7.40 -6.07 -2.52
C ALA A 76 -8.23 -6.60 -1.34
N VAL A 77 -7.62 -6.72 -0.15
CA VAL A 77 -8.34 -7.10 1.09
C VAL A 77 -9.44 -6.08 1.41
N VAL A 78 -9.15 -4.78 1.35
CA VAL A 78 -10.15 -3.73 1.59
C VAL A 78 -11.28 -3.78 0.54
N GLY A 79 -10.96 -3.95 -0.74
CA GLY A 79 -11.93 -4.14 -1.83
C GLY A 79 -12.90 -5.28 -1.54
N THR A 80 -12.36 -6.46 -1.21
CA THR A 80 -13.18 -7.65 -0.94
C THR A 80 -13.99 -7.53 0.35
N PHE A 81 -13.37 -7.14 1.47
CA PHE A 81 -14.05 -7.18 2.78
C PHE A 81 -14.84 -5.93 3.14
N VAL A 82 -14.39 -4.75 2.70
CA VAL A 82 -15.06 -3.47 3.04
C VAL A 82 -16.04 -3.07 1.95
N PHE A 83 -15.67 -3.26 0.69
CA PHE A 83 -16.51 -2.88 -0.45
C PHE A 83 -17.31 -4.04 -1.05
N GLY A 84 -17.10 -5.27 -0.60
CA GLY A 84 -17.82 -6.45 -1.09
C GLY A 84 -17.49 -6.80 -2.55
N GLU A 85 -16.29 -6.44 -3.02
CA GLU A 85 -15.87 -6.71 -4.39
C GLU A 85 -15.43 -8.16 -4.58
N GLU A 86 -15.95 -8.80 -5.63
CA GLU A 86 -15.50 -10.13 -6.04
C GLU A 86 -14.28 -10.02 -6.96
N LEU A 87 -13.15 -10.53 -6.48
CA LEU A 87 -11.94 -10.66 -7.28
C LEU A 87 -11.95 -11.98 -8.05
N SER A 88 -11.58 -11.92 -9.33
CA SER A 88 -11.45 -13.11 -10.15
C SER A 88 -10.21 -13.94 -9.77
N SER A 89 -10.22 -15.24 -10.12
CA SER A 89 -9.09 -16.13 -9.86
C SER A 89 -7.78 -15.63 -10.51
N THR A 90 -7.86 -14.91 -11.64
CA THR A 90 -6.69 -14.31 -12.30
C THR A 90 -6.15 -13.09 -11.55
N GLN A 91 -7.02 -12.30 -10.91
CA GLN A 91 -6.60 -11.18 -10.05
C GLN A 91 -5.88 -11.68 -8.79
N TYR A 92 -6.40 -12.74 -8.15
CA TYR A 92 -5.72 -13.38 -7.03
C TYR A 92 -4.35 -13.95 -7.42
N LEU A 93 -4.24 -14.58 -8.60
CA LEU A 93 -2.96 -15.05 -9.12
C LEU A 93 -1.98 -13.89 -9.34
N GLY A 94 -2.45 -12.76 -9.88
CA GLY A 94 -1.64 -11.56 -10.05
C GLY A 94 -1.10 -11.03 -8.72
N ILE A 95 -1.93 -10.98 -7.68
CA ILE A 95 -1.51 -10.57 -6.33
C ILE A 95 -0.47 -11.54 -5.77
N ALA A 96 -0.67 -12.85 -5.93
CA ALA A 96 0.29 -13.86 -5.48
C ALA A 96 1.65 -13.70 -6.18
N LEU A 97 1.67 -13.47 -7.50
CA LEU A 97 2.89 -13.22 -8.26
C LEU A 97 3.59 -11.92 -7.85
N ALA A 98 2.84 -10.87 -7.51
CA ALA A 98 3.40 -9.63 -6.99
C ALA A 98 4.12 -9.85 -5.64
N LEU A 99 3.54 -10.66 -4.74
CA LEU A 99 4.17 -11.04 -3.46
C LEU A 99 5.47 -11.83 -3.68
N VAL A 100 5.49 -12.76 -4.66
CA VAL A 100 6.70 -13.51 -5.02
C VAL A 100 7.79 -12.57 -5.55
N SER A 101 7.45 -11.63 -6.44
CA SER A 101 8.39 -10.65 -6.98
C SER A 101 9.09 -9.86 -5.88
N VAL A 102 8.33 -9.37 -4.89
CA VAL A 102 8.91 -8.61 -3.77
C VAL A 102 9.74 -9.48 -2.83
N THR A 103 9.33 -10.72 -2.61
CA THR A 103 10.13 -11.67 -1.82
C THR A 103 11.50 -11.87 -2.47
N LEU A 104 11.54 -12.05 -3.79
CA LEU A 104 12.79 -12.18 -4.55
C LEU A 104 13.67 -10.93 -4.48
N LEU A 105 13.07 -9.73 -4.56
CA LEU A 105 13.81 -8.47 -4.46
C LEU A 105 14.41 -8.21 -3.06
N ASN A 106 13.93 -8.90 -2.03
CA ASN A 106 14.41 -8.76 -0.65
C ASN A 106 15.29 -9.93 -0.18
N LEU A 107 15.49 -10.97 -1.01
CA LEU A 107 16.33 -12.13 -0.68
C LEU A 107 17.85 -11.87 -0.86
N THR A 108 18.23 -10.69 -1.35
CA THR A 108 19.61 -10.21 -1.55
C THR A 108 19.97 -9.07 -0.58
#